data_AF-A0A2D0A577-F1
#
_entry.id   AF-A0A2D0A577-F1
#
_cell.length_a   1.000
_cell.length_b   1.000
_cell.length_c   1.000
_cell.angle_alpha   90.00
_cell.angle_beta   90.00
_cell.angle_gamma   90.00
#
_symmetry.space_group_name_H-M   'P 1'
#
loop_
_entity.id
_entity.type
_entity.pdbx_description
1 polymer ?
#
loop_
_entity_poly.entity_id
_entity_poly.type
_entity_poly.pdbx_seq_one_letter_code
_entity_poly.pdbx_strand_id
1 'polypeptide(L)'
;MKNKINLLNISITNKVIELQERGYDCDFLLLANGSLLCMQTNTHHTINSVSIRMLEHGFDFFGQCYKNVHSIETGNGERGVLLTETIL
;
A
#
# COMPACT_ATOMS: atom_id res chain seq x y z
N MET A 1 -11.25 -13.67 31.35
CA MET A 1 -10.94 -12.50 30.51
C MET A 1 -10.49 -12.98 29.14
N LYS A 2 -11.29 -12.79 28.09
CA LYS A 2 -10.82 -13.00 26.71
C LYS A 2 -9.96 -11.80 26.35
N ASN A 3 -8.68 -12.00 26.08
CA ASN A 3 -7.79 -10.96 25.58
C ASN A 3 -8.39 -10.40 24.29
N LYS A 4 -9.00 -9.21 24.37
CA LYS A 4 -9.13 -8.33 23.22
C LYS A 4 -7.69 -8.00 22.82
N ILE A 5 -7.12 -8.80 21.94
CA ILE A 5 -6.09 -8.29 21.04
C ILE A 5 -6.83 -7.16 20.33
N ASN A 6 -6.66 -5.93 20.80
CA ASN A 6 -7.13 -4.77 20.08
C ASN A 6 -6.51 -4.93 18.70
N LEU A 7 -7.35 -5.24 17.71
CA LEU A 7 -6.92 -5.39 16.33
C LEU A 7 -6.52 -3.97 15.90
N LEU A 8 -5.26 -3.64 16.14
CA LEU A 8 -4.69 -2.39 15.72
C LEU A 8 -4.75 -2.38 14.18
N ASN A 9 -5.18 -1.26 13.61
CA ASN A 9 -5.20 -1.03 12.16
C ASN A 9 -6.21 -1.87 11.35
N ILE A 10 -7.34 -2.31 11.92
CA ILE A 10 -8.36 -3.12 11.19
C ILE A 10 -8.68 -2.56 9.81
N SER A 11 -8.91 -1.25 9.69
CA SER A 11 -9.29 -0.62 8.42
C SER A 11 -8.19 -0.79 7.36
N ILE A 12 -6.94 -0.47 7.69
CA ILE A 12 -5.80 -0.63 6.78
C ILE A 12 -5.63 -2.12 6.41
N THR A 13 -5.60 -3.00 7.41
CA THR A 13 -5.41 -4.44 7.22
C THR A 13 -6.50 -5.03 6.33
N ASN A 14 -7.78 -4.71 6.58
CA ASN A 14 -8.89 -5.19 5.76
C ASN A 14 -8.80 -4.66 4.33
N LYS A 15 -8.37 -3.41 4.13
CA LYS A 15 -8.20 -2.87 2.78
C LYS A 15 -7.11 -3.58 2.00
N VAL A 16 -5.97 -3.87 2.64
CA VAL A 16 -4.88 -4.63 2.02
C VAL A 16 -5.35 -6.03 1.65
N ILE A 17 -6.05 -6.73 2.55
CA ILE A 17 -6.63 -8.05 2.27
C ILE A 17 -7.58 -7.99 1.07
N GLU A 18 -8.52 -7.03 1.04
CA GLU A 18 -9.45 -6.85 -0.08
C GLU A 18 -8.70 -6.65 -1.42
N LEU A 19 -7.62 -5.87 -1.41
CA LEU A 19 -6.81 -5.63 -2.61
C LEU A 19 -6.07 -6.89 -3.07
N GLN A 20 -5.49 -7.65 -2.14
CA GLN A 20 -4.82 -8.92 -2.45
C GLN A 20 -5.82 -9.93 -3.04
N GLU A 21 -7.02 -10.03 -2.48
CA GLU A 21 -8.11 -10.86 -3.03
C GLU A 21 -8.53 -10.45 -4.46
N ARG A 22 -8.31 -9.18 -4.83
CA ARG A 22 -8.58 -8.62 -6.16
C ARG A 22 -7.39 -8.71 -7.13
N GLY A 23 -6.30 -9.37 -6.73
CA GLY A 23 -5.11 -9.56 -7.54
C GLY A 23 -4.14 -8.37 -7.53
N TYR A 24 -4.15 -7.54 -6.49
CA TYR A 24 -3.06 -6.62 -6.20
C TYR A 24 -2.05 -7.33 -5.29
N ASP A 25 -1.20 -8.14 -5.89
CA ASP A 25 -0.29 -9.09 -5.23
C ASP A 25 1.15 -8.57 -5.10
N CYS A 26 1.45 -7.42 -5.71
CA CYS A 26 2.73 -6.74 -5.57
C CYS A 26 2.75 -5.78 -4.37
N ASP A 27 3.92 -5.62 -3.74
CA ASP A 27 4.18 -4.61 -2.73
C ASP A 27 5.09 -3.54 -3.34
N PHE A 28 4.63 -2.29 -3.30
CA PHE A 28 5.37 -1.15 -3.81
C PHE A 28 5.93 -0.30 -2.67
N LEU A 29 7.15 0.20 -2.85
CA LEU A 29 7.79 1.18 -1.98
C LEU A 29 7.98 2.50 -2.70
N LEU A 30 7.66 3.61 -2.03
CA LEU A 30 8.07 4.94 -2.47
C LEU A 30 9.52 5.19 -2.01
N LEU A 31 10.42 5.39 -2.97
CA LEU A 31 11.81 5.71 -2.70
C LEU A 31 12.02 7.22 -2.53
N ALA A 32 13.12 7.60 -1.88
CA ALA A 32 13.47 9.00 -1.62
C ALA A 32 13.64 9.85 -2.90
N ASN A 33 13.92 9.21 -4.04
CA ASN A 33 14.00 9.87 -5.35
C ASN A 33 12.63 10.04 -6.04
N GLY A 34 11.53 9.69 -5.38
CA GLY A 34 10.17 9.78 -5.92
C GLY A 34 9.80 8.67 -6.90
N SER A 35 10.65 7.66 -7.09
CA SER A 35 10.29 6.46 -7.87
C SER A 35 9.64 5.40 -7.00
N LEU A 36 8.91 4.48 -7.64
CA LEU A 36 8.35 3.30 -7.01
C LEU A 36 9.23 2.09 -7.30
N LEU A 37 9.42 1.25 -6.28
CA LEU A 37 10.06 -0.05 -6.41
C LEU A 37 9.03 -1.16 -6.16
N CYS A 38 8.86 -2.08 -7.11
CA CYS A 38 8.14 -3.32 -6.88
C CYS A 38 9.05 -4.31 -6.15
N MET A 39 8.66 -4.77 -4.97
CA MET A 39 9.49 -5.65 -4.14
C MET A 39 9.63 -7.07 -4.72
N GLN A 40 8.60 -7.54 -5.43
CA GLN A 40 8.49 -8.90 -5.97
C GLN A 40 9.40 -9.09 -7.19
N THR A 41 9.49 -8.07 -8.04
CA THR A 41 10.23 -8.13 -9.31
C THR A 41 11.49 -7.28 -9.32
N ASN A 42 11.71 -6.47 -8.27
CA ASN A 42 12.80 -5.51 -8.15
C ASN A 42 12.84 -4.50 -9.32
N THR A 43 11.69 -4.21 -9.92
CA THR A 43 11.55 -3.24 -11.02
C THR A 43 11.26 -1.84 -10.47
N HIS A 44 11.87 -0.85 -11.12
CA HIS A 44 11.64 0.56 -10.81
C HIS A 44 10.63 1.17 -11.78
N HIS A 45 9.71 1.95 -11.23
CA HIS A 45 8.71 2.70 -11.98
C HIS A 45 8.76 4.18 -11.60
N THR A 46 8.63 5.06 -12.58
CA THR A 46 8.40 6.47 -12.30
C THR A 46 6.95 6.67 -11.86
N ILE A 47 6.65 7.61 -10.96
CA ILE A 47 5.26 7.90 -10.56
C ILE A 47 4.36 8.21 -11.78
N ASN A 48 4.90 8.93 -12.76
CA ASN A 48 4.15 9.32 -13.96
C ASN A 48 3.89 8.17 -14.94
N SER A 49 4.52 7.01 -14.76
CA SER A 49 4.35 5.83 -15.62
C SER A 49 3.39 4.78 -15.04
N VAL A 50 2.75 5.08 -13.90
CA VAL A 50 1.82 4.17 -13.22
C VAL A 50 0.49 4.86 -12.92
N SER A 51 -0.57 4.08 -12.81
CA SER A 51 -1.84 4.51 -12.25
C SER A 51 -1.79 4.35 -10.73
N ILE A 52 -2.04 5.44 -10.00
CA ILE A 52 -2.06 5.47 -8.53
C ILE A 52 -3.45 5.92 -8.10
N ARG A 53 -4.04 5.22 -7.14
CA ARG A 53 -5.32 5.62 -6.53
C ARG A 53 -5.30 5.37 -5.04
N MET A 54 -5.53 6.42 -4.24
CA MET A 54 -5.76 6.27 -2.80
C MET A 54 -7.13 5.63 -2.55
N LEU A 55 -7.17 4.65 -1.65
CA LEU A 55 -8.37 3.85 -1.36
C LEU A 55 -8.76 3.85 0.11
N GLU A 56 -7.82 4.10 1.02
CA GLU A 56 -8.07 4.11 2.45
C GLU A 56 -7.08 5.02 3.18
N HIS A 57 -7.54 5.65 4.25
CA HIS A 57 -6.72 6.45 5.16
C HIS A 57 -6.96 5.99 6.59
N GLY A 58 -5.91 5.59 7.28
CA GLY A 58 -6.03 5.02 8.63
C GLY A 58 -4.87 5.41 9.53
N PHE A 59 -5.14 5.44 10.83
CA PHE A 59 -4.09 5.60 11.83
C PHE A 59 -3.40 4.25 12.08
N ASP A 60 -2.09 4.19 11.85
CA ASP A 60 -1.23 3.07 12.20
C ASP A 60 -0.78 3.21 13.66
N PHE A 61 -1.32 2.37 14.54
CA PHE A 61 -0.96 2.37 15.95
C PHE A 61 0.45 1.83 16.23
N PHE A 62 1.06 1.08 15.32
CA PHE A 62 2.45 0.64 15.47
C PHE A 62 3.42 1.77 15.16
N GLY A 63 3.25 2.43 14.02
CA GLY A 63 4.06 3.59 13.61
C GLY A 63 3.68 4.91 14.29
N GLN A 64 2.55 4.96 15.00
CA GLN A 64 1.99 6.19 15.58
C GLN A 64 1.81 7.31 14.55
N CYS A 65 1.42 6.95 13.32
CA CYS A 65 1.27 7.89 12.22
C CYS A 65 0.07 7.51 11.33
N TYR A 66 -0.40 8.47 10.54
CA TYR A 66 -1.42 8.19 9.54
C TYR A 66 -0.80 7.58 8.28
N LYS A 67 -1.41 6.52 7.77
CA LYS A 67 -1.02 5.86 6.53
C LYS A 67 -2.16 5.95 5.51
N ASN A 68 -1.76 6.00 4.25
CA ASN A 68 -2.62 5.95 3.09
C ASN A 68 -2.37 4.64 2.35
N VAL A 69 -3.43 3.91 2.03
CA VAL A 69 -3.39 2.73 1.16
C VAL A 69 -3.65 3.19 -0.27
N HIS A 70 -2.70 2.94 -1.17
CA HIS A 70 -2.86 3.20 -2.59
C HIS A 70 -2.81 1.90 -3.37
N SER A 71 -3.66 1.77 -4.39
CA SER A 71 -3.48 0.77 -5.44
C SER A 71 -2.54 1.31 -6.51
N ILE A 72 -1.63 0.48 -6.98
CA ILE A 72 -0.71 0.76 -8.10
C ILE A 72 -1.04 -0.19 -9.24
N GLU A 73 -1.18 0.34 -10.44
CA GLU A 73 -1.21 -0.44 -11.67
C GLU A 73 -0.18 0.12 -12.66
N THR A 74 0.67 -0.76 -13.16
CA THR A 74 1.78 -0.41 -14.07
C THR A 74 1.40 -0.71 -15.52
N GLY A 75 2.08 -0.08 -16.48
CA GLY A 75 1.85 -0.35 -17.91
C GLY A 75 2.25 -1.76 -18.37
N ASN A 76 3.10 -2.46 -17.61
CA ASN A 76 3.51 -3.85 -17.90
C ASN A 76 2.63 -4.89 -17.19
N GLY A 77 1.58 -4.47 -16.47
CA GLY A 77 0.58 -5.35 -15.87
C GLY A 77 0.81 -5.74 -14.42
N GLU A 78 1.88 -5.27 -13.77
CA GLU A 78 2.06 -5.42 -12.32
C GLU A 78 1.01 -4.59 -11.58
N ARG A 79 0.36 -5.21 -10.58
CA ARG A 79 -0.68 -4.58 -9.76
C ARG A 79 -0.36 -4.81 -8.29
N GLY A 80 -0.40 -3.76 -7.48
CA GLY A 80 0.02 -3.88 -6.09
C GLY A 80 -0.48 -2.79 -5.18
N VAL A 81 0.03 -2.83 -3.95
CA VAL A 81 -0.33 -1.91 -2.88
C VAL A 81 0.88 -1.08 -2.47
N LEU A 82 0.64 0.21 -2.21
CA LEU A 82 1.60 1.12 -1.61
C LEU A 82 1.02 1.70 -0.33
N LEU A 83 1.72 1.46 0.79
CA LEU A 83 1.46 2.10 2.08
C LEU A 83 2.45 3.26 2.27
N THR A 84 1.94 4.47 2.46
CA THR A 84 2.78 5.66 2.66
C THR A 84 2.09 6.68 3.56
N GLU A 85 2.86 7.57 4.19
CA GLU A 85 2.35 8.70 4.98
C GLU A 85 1.97 9.89 4.09
N THR A 86 2.38 9.87 2.82
CA THR A 86 2.13 10.95 1.85
C THR A 86 0.91 10.62 0.99
N ILE A 87 0.20 11.65 0.55
CA ILE A 87 -0.85 11.53 -0.47
C ILE A 87 -0.18 11.60 -1.83
N LEU A 88 -0.39 10.58 -2.66
CA LEU A 88 0.19 10.48 -4.01
C LEU A 88 -0.91 10.49 -5.08
#